data_AF-A0A166TL27-F1
#
_entry.id   AF-A0A166TL27-F1
#
_cell.length_a   1.000
_cell.length_b   1.000
_cell.length_c   1.000
_cell.angle_alpha   90.00
_cell.angle_beta   90.00
_cell.angle_gamma   90.00
#
_symmetry.space_group_name_H-M   'P 1'
#
loop_
_entity.id
_entity.type
_entity.pdbx_description
1 polymer ?
#
loop_
_entity_poly.entity_id
_entity_poly.type
_entity_poly.pdbx_seq_one_letter_code
_entity_poly.pdbx_strand_id
1 'polypeptide(L)'
;MFAKASILAAVLAAVTLAAASDTPTTPPYQGALLIQVGKDASKCLSADNTEGAPVKLAQCTGGSDQEWSWQNGQVQLHNGAMCLTIPDGNTANGSKMQVSKCSTSSFQKFQYTPWGQNQIKWTNGNKCVDLGDSLTIGSQVGIYDCYDISNQTWDMGYMYNALPHTTEKGQAGINDCGATSSQSSSCQNVYLNDVNDFCLWAPPNPNGAIGETEREEVSWCVKEGHGTRVMPEGTLTGVHWVTTKDYVQVTGMGDFTKINVKKGDYGGELDPHGADGNGNPIGGLVFGNTFSSNLQYHEWTSFISEKQFCFRACTGDNAKQNCGHIWDEMGCDWNMPASYEDGKFESCKADNDLPMGIYNGKTWLGDKTQPTPSAHPVAPSSECVAQPTITGGSVKRDLSLEKMVKMVNPAMPTPPPTRR
;
A
#
# COMPACT_ATOMS: atom_id res chain seq x y z
N MET A 1 19.42 -36.50 66.78
CA MET A 1 20.27 -36.53 65.56
C MET A 1 19.38 -37.11 64.47
N PHE A 2 18.87 -36.39 63.47
CA PHE A 2 19.43 -35.35 62.62
C PHE A 2 18.33 -34.33 62.26
N ALA A 3 18.66 -33.04 62.30
CA ALA A 3 17.82 -31.96 61.77
C ALA A 3 18.12 -31.80 60.26
N LYS A 4 17.08 -31.83 59.41
CA LYS A 4 17.20 -31.41 58.00
C LYS A 4 16.92 -29.90 57.94
N ALA A 5 17.97 -29.12 57.74
CA ALA A 5 17.87 -27.72 57.36
C ALA A 5 17.70 -27.65 55.84
N SER A 6 16.54 -27.16 55.37
CA SER A 6 16.34 -26.78 53.98
C SER A 6 16.91 -25.38 53.78
N ILE A 7 18.04 -25.28 53.07
CA ILE A 7 18.58 -24.01 52.60
C ILE A 7 17.92 -23.72 51.25
N LEU A 8 16.98 -22.77 51.21
CA LEU A 8 16.56 -22.14 49.96
C LEU A 8 17.73 -21.27 49.47
N ALA A 9 18.39 -21.70 48.38
CA ALA A 9 19.27 -20.83 47.63
C ALA A 9 18.40 -19.94 46.73
N ALA A 10 18.22 -18.66 47.13
CA ALA A 10 17.67 -17.65 46.25
C ALA A 10 18.73 -17.30 45.19
N VAL A 11 18.57 -17.83 43.97
CA VAL A 11 19.33 -17.38 42.81
C VAL A 11 18.75 -16.04 42.39
N LEU A 12 19.39 -14.94 42.77
CA LEU A 12 19.15 -13.64 42.13
C LEU A 12 19.66 -13.74 40.69
N ALA A 13 18.76 -13.96 39.74
CA ALA A 13 19.04 -13.66 38.35
C ALA A 13 19.13 -12.13 38.21
N ALA A 14 20.34 -11.61 38.07
CA ALA A 14 20.54 -10.23 37.65
C ALA A 14 20.00 -10.10 36.22
N VAL A 15 18.78 -9.60 36.07
CA VAL A 15 18.26 -9.14 34.79
C VAL A 15 19.04 -7.88 34.43
N THR A 16 20.12 -8.03 33.69
CA THR A 16 20.70 -6.91 32.96
C THR A 16 19.67 -6.48 31.92
N LEU A 17 18.95 -5.39 32.21
CA LEU A 17 18.29 -4.61 31.18
C LEU A 17 19.40 -4.14 30.23
N ALA A 18 19.58 -4.85 29.12
CA ALA A 18 20.27 -4.26 27.99
C ALA A 18 19.47 -3.02 27.62
N ALA A 19 20.10 -1.84 27.69
CA ALA A 19 19.54 -0.67 27.03
C ALA A 19 19.28 -1.09 25.58
N ALA A 20 18.02 -1.02 25.14
CA ALA A 20 17.72 -1.13 23.73
C ALA A 20 18.63 -0.11 23.04
N SER A 21 19.40 -0.58 22.05
CA SER A 21 20.12 0.36 21.21
C SER A 21 19.06 1.18 20.50
N ASP A 22 19.01 2.48 20.77
CA ASP A 22 18.17 3.45 20.06
C ASP A 22 18.73 3.65 18.64
N THR A 23 18.84 2.56 17.86
CA THR A 23 18.99 2.67 16.41
C THR A 23 17.75 3.40 15.90
N PRO A 24 17.92 4.58 15.27
CA PRO A 24 16.79 5.30 14.69
C PRO A 24 16.02 4.35 13.78
N THR A 25 14.73 4.20 14.04
CA THR A 25 13.87 3.37 13.20
C THR A 25 13.85 3.96 11.79
N THR A 26 14.06 3.12 10.79
CA THR A 26 13.98 3.49 9.37
C THR A 26 12.73 2.86 8.77
N PRO A 27 12.25 3.35 7.61
CA PRO A 27 11.22 2.64 6.88
C PRO A 27 11.64 1.20 6.55
N PRO A 28 10.67 0.27 6.45
CA PRO A 28 10.93 -1.11 6.02
C PRO A 28 11.31 -1.19 4.53
N TYR A 29 10.90 -0.18 3.76
CA TYR A 29 11.18 0.00 2.34
C TYR A 29 12.65 0.37 2.08
N GLN A 30 13.19 -0.13 0.96
CA GLN A 30 14.61 -0.02 0.60
C GLN A 30 14.86 0.85 -0.63
N GLY A 31 16.08 1.37 -0.73
CA GLY A 31 16.54 2.09 -1.91
C GLY A 31 16.08 3.54 -1.95
N ALA A 32 15.81 4.04 -3.16
CA ALA A 32 15.30 5.38 -3.40
C ALA A 32 13.78 5.39 -3.23
N LEU A 33 13.30 6.21 -2.31
CA LEU A 33 11.90 6.28 -1.89
C LEU A 33 11.32 7.64 -2.23
N LEU A 34 10.08 7.63 -2.72
CA LEU A 34 9.23 8.79 -2.63
C LEU A 34 8.78 8.96 -1.18
N ILE A 35 8.82 10.19 -0.68
CA ILE A 35 8.12 10.56 0.56
C ILE A 35 6.80 11.20 0.15
N GLN A 36 5.72 10.43 0.23
CA GLN A 36 4.38 10.80 -0.21
C GLN A 36 3.55 11.35 0.95
N VAL A 37 2.63 12.27 0.64
CA VAL A 37 1.72 12.83 1.65
C VAL A 37 0.64 11.79 1.97
N GLY A 38 0.46 11.42 3.24
CA GLY A 38 -0.54 10.40 3.61
C GLY A 38 -1.99 10.76 3.24
N LYS A 39 -2.33 12.05 3.28
CA LYS A 39 -3.65 12.54 2.81
C LYS A 39 -3.84 12.44 1.29
N ASP A 40 -2.75 12.41 0.52
CA ASP A 40 -2.78 12.49 -0.93
C ASP A 40 -1.45 12.00 -1.52
N ALA A 41 -1.36 10.70 -1.75
CA ALA A 41 -0.15 10.05 -2.23
C ALA A 41 0.26 10.46 -3.67
N SER A 42 -0.54 11.28 -4.37
CA SER A 42 -0.11 11.89 -5.64
C SER A 42 0.93 13.00 -5.48
N LYS A 43 1.15 13.46 -4.23
CA LYS A 43 2.08 14.54 -3.88
C LYS A 43 3.26 14.01 -3.08
N CYS A 44 4.45 14.47 -3.46
CA CYS A 44 5.72 14.03 -2.92
C CYS A 44 6.51 15.22 -2.34
N LEU A 45 7.37 14.94 -1.36
CA LEU A 45 8.41 15.88 -0.96
C LEU A 45 9.47 15.99 -2.05
N SER A 46 9.85 17.22 -2.39
CA SER A 46 10.98 17.50 -3.26
C SER A 46 11.84 18.67 -2.79
N ALA A 47 13.11 18.68 -3.20
CA ALA A 47 14.01 19.81 -3.02
C ALA A 47 15.12 19.84 -4.09
N ASP A 48 15.49 21.04 -4.51
CA ASP A 48 16.59 21.24 -5.45
C ASP A 48 17.93 20.82 -4.84
N ASN A 49 18.90 20.43 -5.69
CA ASN A 49 20.25 20.09 -5.26
C ASN A 49 21.08 21.36 -4.95
N THR A 50 20.63 22.18 -4.00
CA THR A 50 21.28 23.42 -3.58
C THR A 50 21.20 23.59 -2.07
N GLU A 51 22.29 24.07 -1.45
CA GLU A 51 22.34 24.36 -0.02
C GLU A 51 21.24 25.35 0.39
N GLY A 52 20.44 24.99 1.38
CA GLY A 52 19.32 25.81 1.85
C GLY A 52 18.06 25.75 0.98
N ALA A 53 18.01 24.87 -0.03
CA ALA A 53 16.82 24.75 -0.87
C ALA A 53 15.61 24.29 -0.03
N PRO A 54 14.44 24.93 -0.21
CA PRO A 54 13.25 24.63 0.57
C PRO A 54 12.70 23.23 0.22
N VAL A 55 12.29 22.47 1.23
CA VAL A 55 11.58 21.19 1.02
C VAL A 55 10.10 21.49 0.78
N LYS A 56 9.59 21.12 -0.39
CA LYS A 56 8.27 21.50 -0.86
C LYS A 56 7.46 20.30 -1.31
N LEU A 57 6.15 20.50 -1.43
CA LEU A 57 5.27 19.59 -2.15
C LEU A 57 5.45 19.73 -3.66
N ALA A 58 5.56 18.61 -4.35
CA ALA A 58 5.58 18.51 -5.80
C ALA A 58 4.68 17.35 -6.26
N GLN A 59 4.28 17.37 -7.53
CA GLN A 59 3.69 16.17 -8.14
C GLN A 59 4.73 15.06 -8.14
N CYS A 60 4.33 13.83 -7.80
CA CYS A 60 5.26 12.71 -7.84
C CYS A 60 5.68 12.41 -9.28
N THR A 61 6.99 12.40 -9.52
CA THR A 61 7.59 12.19 -10.84
C THR A 61 8.69 11.12 -10.83
N GLY A 62 9.27 10.82 -9.66
CA GLY A 62 10.48 9.97 -9.56
C GLY A 62 11.75 10.67 -10.04
N GLY A 63 11.74 12.00 -10.10
CA GLY A 63 12.94 12.77 -10.35
C GLY A 63 13.93 12.65 -9.19
N SER A 64 15.22 12.91 -9.45
CA SER A 64 16.27 12.85 -8.42
C SER A 64 16.07 13.85 -7.28
N ASP A 65 15.23 14.87 -7.49
CA ASP A 65 14.77 15.82 -6.47
C ASP A 65 13.69 15.26 -5.54
N GLN A 66 13.24 14.01 -5.76
CA GLN A 66 12.20 13.31 -4.99
C GLN A 66 12.62 11.92 -4.51
N GLU A 67 13.81 11.45 -4.89
CA GLU A 67 14.34 10.13 -4.54
C GLU A 67 15.13 10.19 -3.23
N TRP A 68 14.44 9.95 -2.11
CA TRP A 68 15.01 10.02 -0.77
C TRP A 68 15.57 8.67 -0.32
N SER A 69 16.62 8.68 0.48
CA SER A 69 17.18 7.47 1.10
C SER A 69 17.48 7.68 2.58
N TRP A 70 17.47 6.59 3.35
CA TRP A 70 17.72 6.64 4.79
C TRP A 70 19.07 6.03 5.13
N GLN A 71 19.94 6.81 5.76
CA GLN A 71 21.27 6.33 6.15
C GLN A 71 21.75 7.01 7.43
N ASN A 72 22.14 6.23 8.45
CA ASN A 72 22.68 6.74 9.72
C ASN A 72 21.77 7.79 10.39
N GLY A 73 20.45 7.59 10.31
CA GLY A 73 19.42 8.52 10.80
C GLY A 73 19.27 9.79 9.96
N GLN A 74 19.91 9.91 8.79
CA GLN A 74 19.70 11.03 7.87
C GLN A 74 18.70 10.63 6.79
N VAL A 75 17.86 11.58 6.39
CA VAL A 75 17.01 11.48 5.19
C VAL A 75 17.72 12.23 4.07
N GLN A 76 18.34 11.47 3.18
CA GLN A 76 19.23 11.95 2.13
C GLN A 76 18.47 12.13 0.82
N LEU A 77 18.96 13.02 -0.04
CA LEU A 77 18.46 13.32 -1.38
C LEU A 77 19.66 13.48 -2.33
N HIS A 78 19.43 13.36 -3.64
CA HIS A 78 20.47 13.49 -4.68
C HIS A 78 21.67 12.57 -4.40
N ASN A 79 21.39 11.28 -4.13
CA ASN A 79 22.40 10.26 -3.83
C ASN A 79 23.34 10.65 -2.66
N GLY A 80 22.80 11.23 -1.59
CA GLY A 80 23.56 11.58 -0.39
C GLY A 80 24.28 12.93 -0.45
N ALA A 81 24.09 13.71 -1.52
CA ALA A 81 24.65 15.06 -1.60
C ALA A 81 23.96 16.03 -0.64
N MET A 82 22.66 15.84 -0.42
CA MET A 82 21.81 16.71 0.39
C MET A 82 21.04 15.90 1.44
N CYS A 83 20.75 16.54 2.57
CA CYS A 83 20.03 15.94 3.69
C CYS A 83 18.90 16.86 4.14
N LEU A 84 17.74 16.26 4.45
CA LEU A 84 16.65 16.93 5.15
C LEU A 84 17.20 17.59 6.42
N THR A 85 16.91 18.87 6.59
CA THR A 85 17.54 19.71 7.62
C THR A 85 16.52 20.65 8.24
N ILE A 86 16.55 20.74 9.57
CA ILE A 86 15.89 21.82 10.31
C ILE A 86 16.87 22.99 10.40
N PRO A 87 16.58 24.14 9.75
CA PRO A 87 17.49 25.29 9.77
C PRO A 87 17.81 25.73 11.20
N ASP A 88 19.10 25.88 11.50
CA ASP A 88 19.63 26.32 12.79
C ASP A 88 19.14 25.54 14.03
N GLY A 89 18.55 24.35 13.83
CA GLY A 89 17.94 23.56 14.90
C GLY A 89 16.73 24.25 15.54
N ASN A 90 16.04 25.13 14.81
CA ASN A 90 14.87 25.85 15.32
C ASN A 90 13.75 24.87 15.72
N THR A 91 13.29 24.98 16.96
CA THR A 91 12.26 24.10 17.54
C THR A 91 10.86 24.74 17.56
N ALA A 92 10.68 25.94 17.01
CA ALA A 92 9.38 26.58 16.95
C ALA A 92 8.46 25.85 15.96
N ASN A 93 7.21 25.63 16.37
CA ASN A 93 6.18 25.07 15.50
C ASN A 93 5.98 25.95 14.25
N GLY A 94 5.86 25.30 13.10
CA GLY A 94 5.76 25.96 11.78
C GLY A 94 7.11 26.36 11.17
N SER A 95 8.23 26.14 11.86
CA SER A 95 9.57 26.39 11.29
C SER A 95 9.74 25.58 10.01
N LYS A 96 10.10 26.26 8.92
CA LYS A 96 10.16 25.66 7.59
C LYS A 96 11.44 24.85 7.40
N MET A 97 11.31 23.71 6.71
CA MET A 97 12.41 22.79 6.46
C MET A 97 13.16 23.11 5.17
N GLN A 98 14.42 22.71 5.11
CA GLN A 98 15.27 22.83 3.94
C GLN A 98 16.09 21.56 3.72
N VAL A 99 16.84 21.51 2.62
CA VAL A 99 17.97 20.60 2.48
C VAL A 99 19.29 21.35 2.66
N SER A 100 20.27 20.67 3.25
CA SER A 100 21.65 21.14 3.40
C SER A 100 22.60 19.99 3.13
N LYS A 101 23.87 20.28 2.87
CA LYS A 101 24.90 19.24 2.76
C LYS A 101 24.84 18.30 3.95
N CYS A 102 24.93 17.01 3.67
CA CYS A 102 24.88 15.98 4.71
C CYS A 102 26.05 16.13 5.69
N SER A 103 25.74 16.10 6.99
CA SER A 103 26.68 16.29 8.09
C SER A 103 26.29 15.44 9.30
N THR A 104 27.15 15.37 10.32
CA THR A 104 26.81 14.69 11.58
C THR A 104 25.92 15.52 12.52
N SER A 105 25.45 16.69 12.06
CA SER A 105 24.60 17.57 12.87
C SER A 105 23.35 16.88 13.39
N SER A 106 22.97 17.20 14.63
CA SER A 106 21.73 16.73 15.24
C SER A 106 20.48 17.22 14.51
N PHE A 107 20.58 18.29 13.71
CA PHE A 107 19.48 18.89 12.94
C PHE A 107 19.08 18.07 11.70
N GLN A 108 19.87 17.04 11.38
CA GLN A 108 19.69 16.14 10.24
C GLN A 108 19.44 14.69 10.69
N LYS A 109 18.98 14.50 11.95
CA LYS A 109 18.75 13.17 12.53
C LYS A 109 17.27 12.90 12.74
N PHE A 110 16.72 11.99 11.96
CA PHE A 110 15.32 11.60 11.96
C PHE A 110 15.17 10.10 12.21
N GLN A 111 14.01 9.75 12.73
CA GLN A 111 13.50 8.39 12.86
C GLN A 111 12.12 8.33 12.19
N TYR A 112 11.74 7.15 11.71
CA TYR A 112 10.46 6.87 11.06
C TYR A 112 9.62 5.95 11.94
N THR A 113 8.36 6.29 12.21
CA THR A 113 7.48 5.42 13.02
C THR A 113 6.83 4.33 12.17
N PRO A 114 6.91 3.05 12.55
CA PRO A 114 6.30 1.94 11.81
C PRO A 114 4.78 1.82 12.04
N TRP A 115 4.17 0.72 11.59
CA TRP A 115 2.77 0.32 11.86
C TRP A 115 1.70 1.36 11.46
N GLY A 116 1.88 1.97 10.29
CA GLY A 116 0.92 2.91 9.70
C GLY A 116 0.79 4.24 10.43
N GLN A 117 1.68 4.62 11.36
CA GLN A 117 1.74 6.00 11.85
C GLN A 117 2.52 6.90 10.88
N ASN A 118 3.55 6.32 10.25
CA ASN A 118 4.31 6.89 9.14
C ASN A 118 4.82 8.32 9.39
N GLN A 119 5.21 8.63 10.62
CA GLN A 119 5.74 9.94 11.00
C GLN A 119 7.25 9.99 10.83
N ILE A 120 7.75 11.08 10.26
CA ILE A 120 9.18 11.41 10.25
C ILE A 120 9.45 12.30 11.47
N LYS A 121 10.06 11.74 12.51
CA LYS A 121 10.33 12.41 13.78
C LYS A 121 11.78 12.87 13.86
N TRP A 122 11.98 14.13 14.24
CA TRP A 122 13.30 14.65 14.54
C TRP A 122 13.79 14.08 15.89
N THR A 123 14.87 13.30 15.86
CA THR A 123 15.37 12.51 16.99
C THR A 123 15.71 13.37 18.21
N ASN A 124 16.16 14.61 18.01
CA ASN A 124 16.72 15.44 19.09
C ASN A 124 15.85 16.62 19.53
N GLY A 125 14.69 16.83 18.91
CA GLY A 125 13.85 18.00 19.23
C GLY A 125 12.38 17.72 19.48
N ASN A 126 11.97 16.44 19.48
CA ASN A 126 10.58 16.03 19.72
C ASN A 126 9.59 16.78 18.81
N LYS A 127 9.90 16.79 17.51
CA LYS A 127 9.12 17.42 16.45
C LYS A 127 8.92 16.45 15.30
N CYS A 128 7.81 16.59 14.60
CA CYS A 128 7.47 15.81 13.43
C CYS A 128 7.56 16.70 12.18
N VAL A 129 7.95 16.11 11.06
CA VAL A 129 7.76 16.74 9.75
C VAL A 129 6.26 16.95 9.55
N ASP A 130 5.88 18.17 9.21
CA ASP A 130 4.50 18.62 9.19
C ASP A 130 4.20 19.33 7.86
N LEU A 131 3.13 18.86 7.21
CA LEU A 131 2.64 19.38 5.94
C LEU A 131 2.14 20.83 6.05
N GLY A 132 1.69 21.24 7.22
CA GLY A 132 0.80 22.38 7.46
C GLY A 132 -0.61 22.13 6.91
N ASP A 133 -1.33 23.21 6.64
CA ASP A 133 -2.74 23.16 6.22
C ASP A 133 -2.94 23.23 4.69
N SER A 134 -1.86 23.16 3.89
CA SER A 134 -1.92 23.36 2.44
C SER A 134 -1.38 22.16 1.67
N LEU A 135 -2.23 21.56 0.83
CA LEU A 135 -1.86 20.56 -0.19
C LEU A 135 -1.43 21.21 -1.52
N THR A 136 -1.25 22.53 -1.57
CA THR A 136 -0.87 23.22 -2.82
C THR A 136 0.56 22.86 -3.21
N ILE A 137 0.77 22.44 -4.46
CA ILE A 137 2.11 22.23 -5.01
C ILE A 137 2.96 23.50 -4.85
N GLY A 138 4.20 23.32 -4.40
CA GLY A 138 5.13 24.39 -4.05
C GLY A 138 5.06 24.84 -2.57
N SER A 139 4.06 24.38 -1.80
CA SER A 139 3.99 24.65 -0.36
C SER A 139 5.21 24.05 0.34
N GLN A 140 5.89 24.85 1.16
CA GLN A 140 7.04 24.39 1.93
C GLN A 140 6.58 23.72 3.22
N VAL A 141 7.09 22.53 3.48
CA VAL A 141 6.81 21.78 4.70
C VAL A 141 7.59 22.34 5.88
N GLY A 142 7.08 22.10 7.08
CA GLY A 142 7.69 22.57 8.32
C GLY A 142 7.85 21.45 9.32
N ILE A 143 8.08 21.87 10.57
CA ILE A 143 8.01 20.99 11.72
C ILE A 143 6.90 21.45 12.67
N TYR A 144 6.33 20.52 13.40
CA TYR A 144 5.37 20.80 14.47
C TYR A 144 5.52 19.78 15.60
N ASP A 145 4.90 20.04 16.75
CA ASP A 145 4.68 19.02 17.76
C ASP A 145 4.02 17.77 17.14
N CYS A 146 4.42 16.59 17.62
CA CYS A 146 3.96 15.33 17.06
C CYS A 146 2.54 14.98 17.51
N TYR A 147 1.66 14.75 16.55
CA TYR A 147 0.29 14.27 16.75
C TYR A 147 -0.02 13.12 15.80
N ASP A 148 -0.90 12.21 16.18
CA ASP A 148 -1.36 11.12 15.31
C ASP A 148 -2.48 11.62 14.39
N ILE A 149 -2.09 12.42 13.40
CA ILE A 149 -2.98 13.11 12.45
C ILE A 149 -2.37 13.10 11.05
N SER A 150 -3.24 13.14 10.05
CA SER A 150 -2.87 12.87 8.67
C SER A 150 -1.94 13.92 8.02
N ASN A 151 -1.81 15.14 8.56
CA ASN A 151 -0.84 16.14 8.06
C ASN A 151 0.61 15.88 8.53
N GLN A 152 0.81 14.85 9.35
CA GLN A 152 2.13 14.36 9.79
C GLN A 152 2.39 12.90 9.39
N THR A 153 1.54 12.35 8.54
CA THR A 153 1.67 11.01 7.95
C THR A 153 2.36 11.14 6.60
N TRP A 154 3.47 10.42 6.44
CA TRP A 154 4.35 10.46 5.29
C TRP A 154 4.64 9.05 4.81
N ASP A 155 3.97 8.61 3.75
CA ASP A 155 4.11 7.26 3.25
C ASP A 155 5.39 7.13 2.41
N MET A 156 6.07 6.01 2.57
CA MET A 156 7.23 5.68 1.75
C MET A 156 6.78 4.82 0.58
N GLY A 157 7.05 5.29 -0.64
CA GLY A 157 6.61 4.59 -1.83
C GLY A 157 7.58 4.70 -2.99
N TYR A 158 7.10 4.25 -4.14
CA TYR A 158 7.86 4.18 -5.37
C TYR A 158 7.03 4.72 -6.53
N MET A 159 7.71 5.21 -7.56
CA MET A 159 7.05 5.43 -8.84
C MET A 159 6.77 4.07 -9.49
N TYR A 160 5.53 3.88 -9.97
CA TYR A 160 5.08 2.64 -10.61
C TYR A 160 5.96 2.15 -11.78
N ASN A 161 6.66 3.07 -12.45
CA ASN A 161 7.49 2.79 -13.63
C ASN A 161 9.00 2.72 -13.33
N ALA A 162 9.37 2.82 -12.06
CA ALA A 162 10.75 2.79 -11.58
C ALA A 162 10.88 1.94 -10.31
N LEU A 163 10.19 0.79 -10.29
CA LEU A 163 10.23 -0.13 -9.15
C LEU A 163 11.57 -0.86 -9.08
N PRO A 164 12.18 -0.97 -7.88
CA PRO A 164 13.34 -1.84 -7.69
C PRO A 164 12.95 -3.32 -7.82
N HIS A 165 13.94 -4.20 -7.92
CA HIS A 165 13.68 -5.64 -7.97
C HIS A 165 12.95 -6.15 -6.73
N THR A 166 13.36 -5.67 -5.56
CA THR A 166 12.73 -5.93 -4.26
C THR A 166 12.61 -4.63 -3.49
N THR A 167 11.55 -4.48 -2.71
CA THR A 167 11.21 -3.26 -1.98
C THR A 167 11.39 -3.40 -0.48
N GLU A 168 11.35 -4.61 0.07
CA GLU A 168 11.49 -4.87 1.50
C GLU A 168 12.44 -6.04 1.79
N LYS A 169 12.96 -6.11 3.03
CA LYS A 169 13.96 -7.12 3.40
C LYS A 169 13.27 -8.44 3.72
N GLY A 170 13.73 -9.52 3.09
CA GLY A 170 13.12 -10.84 3.26
C GLY A 170 11.97 -11.12 2.30
N GLN A 171 11.74 -10.22 1.34
CA GLN A 171 10.82 -10.41 0.24
C GLN A 171 11.16 -11.68 -0.57
N ALA A 172 10.13 -12.48 -0.87
CA ALA A 172 10.27 -13.72 -1.64
C ALA A 172 10.15 -13.51 -3.16
N GLY A 173 9.27 -12.60 -3.57
CA GLY A 173 9.02 -12.28 -4.97
C GLY A 173 9.73 -11.01 -5.44
N ILE A 174 9.15 -10.35 -6.46
CA ILE A 174 9.75 -9.20 -7.15
C ILE A 174 8.75 -8.08 -7.38
N ASN A 175 9.23 -6.85 -7.59
CA ASN A 175 8.40 -5.68 -7.93
C ASN A 175 8.67 -5.12 -9.35
N ASP A 176 9.78 -5.47 -10.00
CA ASP A 176 10.09 -5.07 -11.40
C ASP A 176 9.47 -6.04 -12.43
N CYS A 177 8.18 -6.31 -12.30
CA CYS A 177 7.48 -7.43 -12.93
C CYS A 177 7.43 -7.45 -14.47
N GLY A 178 7.74 -6.31 -15.11
CA GLY A 178 7.48 -6.13 -16.55
C GLY A 178 5.98 -6.20 -16.88
N ALA A 179 5.66 -6.39 -18.17
CA ALA A 179 4.26 -6.43 -18.64
C ALA A 179 3.78 -7.86 -19.01
N THR A 180 4.71 -8.78 -19.30
CA THR A 180 4.36 -10.11 -19.82
C THR A 180 3.96 -11.05 -18.69
N SER A 181 2.71 -11.49 -18.71
CA SER A 181 2.20 -12.45 -17.74
C SER A 181 2.81 -13.84 -17.90
N SER A 182 2.99 -14.53 -16.78
CA SER A 182 3.45 -15.92 -16.73
C SER A 182 2.85 -16.60 -15.51
N GLN A 183 2.44 -17.87 -15.65
CA GLN A 183 1.97 -18.68 -14.51
C GLN A 183 3.08 -19.00 -13.50
N SER A 184 4.34 -18.77 -13.87
CA SER A 184 5.50 -18.87 -12.97
C SER A 184 5.97 -17.51 -12.45
N SER A 185 5.22 -16.43 -12.67
CA SER A 185 5.61 -15.10 -12.22
C SER A 185 5.73 -15.06 -10.69
N SER A 186 6.74 -14.35 -10.20
CA SER A 186 6.94 -14.03 -8.78
C SER A 186 6.59 -12.57 -8.47
N CYS A 187 5.85 -11.88 -9.36
CA CYS A 187 5.44 -10.50 -9.13
C CYS A 187 4.59 -10.38 -7.86
N GLN A 188 4.87 -9.38 -7.03
CA GLN A 188 4.11 -9.09 -5.81
C GLN A 188 3.34 -7.77 -5.85
N ASN A 189 3.32 -7.09 -7.00
CA ASN A 189 2.47 -5.92 -7.21
C ASN A 189 1.04 -6.36 -7.52
N VAL A 190 0.06 -5.76 -6.86
CA VAL A 190 -1.35 -5.87 -7.21
C VAL A 190 -1.85 -4.55 -7.79
N TYR A 191 -2.75 -4.67 -8.75
CA TYR A 191 -3.43 -3.56 -9.40
C TYR A 191 -4.91 -3.65 -9.07
N LEU A 192 -5.53 -2.53 -8.68
CA LEU A 192 -6.96 -2.41 -8.40
C LEU A 192 -7.52 -1.25 -9.24
N ASN A 193 -8.01 -1.55 -10.44
CA ASN A 193 -8.53 -0.55 -11.36
C ASN A 193 -10.04 -0.65 -11.60
N ASP A 194 -10.57 -1.86 -11.78
CA ASP A 194 -11.99 -2.12 -11.99
C ASP A 194 -12.28 -3.64 -11.86
N VAL A 195 -13.56 -4.03 -11.93
CA VAL A 195 -14.05 -5.42 -11.97
C VAL A 195 -13.35 -6.30 -13.02
N ASN A 196 -12.87 -5.73 -14.13
CA ASN A 196 -12.18 -6.46 -15.21
C ASN A 196 -10.66 -6.27 -15.20
N ASP A 197 -10.12 -5.53 -14.24
CA ASP A 197 -8.69 -5.22 -14.13
C ASP A 197 -8.31 -5.05 -12.65
N PHE A 198 -8.30 -6.19 -11.95
CA PHE A 198 -7.80 -6.28 -10.59
C PHE A 198 -6.96 -7.54 -10.38
N CYS A 199 -6.22 -7.57 -9.28
CA CYS A 199 -5.45 -8.74 -8.86
C CYS A 199 -5.72 -9.10 -7.40
N LEU A 200 -5.36 -10.33 -7.05
CA LEU A 200 -5.34 -10.85 -5.68
C LEU A 200 -3.97 -11.44 -5.40
N TRP A 201 -3.58 -11.44 -4.13
CA TRP A 201 -2.47 -12.25 -3.66
C TRP A 201 -2.94 -13.66 -3.34
N ALA A 202 -2.14 -14.64 -3.75
CA ALA A 202 -2.36 -16.04 -3.42
C ALA A 202 -1.04 -16.84 -3.51
N PRO A 203 -1.00 -18.08 -2.96
CA PRO A 203 0.27 -18.71 -2.65
C PRO A 203 1.15 -18.92 -3.88
N PRO A 204 2.48 -18.78 -3.77
CA PRO A 204 3.37 -19.02 -4.90
C PRO A 204 3.32 -20.47 -5.37
N ASN A 205 3.04 -21.40 -4.47
CA ASN A 205 3.00 -22.85 -4.71
C ASN A 205 1.63 -23.46 -4.38
N PRO A 206 1.17 -24.48 -5.13
CA PRO A 206 -0.12 -25.14 -4.87
C PRO A 206 -0.29 -25.69 -3.46
N ASN A 207 -1.53 -25.68 -2.96
CA ASN A 207 -1.92 -26.11 -1.61
C ASN A 207 -1.29 -25.28 -0.47
N GLY A 208 -1.01 -24.00 -0.72
CA GLY A 208 -0.59 -23.06 0.31
C GLY A 208 -1.77 -22.67 1.21
N ALA A 209 -1.59 -22.80 2.52
CA ALA A 209 -2.55 -22.25 3.46
C ALA A 209 -2.24 -20.77 3.65
N ILE A 210 -3.22 -19.89 3.48
CA ILE A 210 -3.03 -18.43 3.49
C ILE A 210 -2.27 -18.01 4.74
N GLY A 211 -2.77 -18.38 5.93
CA GLY A 211 -2.14 -18.09 7.22
C GLY A 211 -0.68 -18.56 7.39
N GLU A 212 -0.19 -19.46 6.54
CA GLU A 212 1.20 -19.93 6.55
C GLU A 212 2.05 -19.29 5.44
N THR A 213 1.41 -18.77 4.39
CA THR A 213 2.08 -18.20 3.20
C THR A 213 1.94 -16.69 3.07
N GLU A 214 1.26 -16.01 4.01
CA GLU A 214 0.92 -14.58 3.98
C GLU A 214 2.10 -13.68 3.61
N ARG A 215 3.32 -14.06 4.03
CA ARG A 215 4.55 -13.30 3.82
C ARG A 215 5.15 -13.42 2.42
N GLU A 216 4.77 -14.45 1.65
CA GLU A 216 5.37 -14.82 0.37
C GLU A 216 4.38 -14.89 -0.80
N GLU A 217 3.16 -14.41 -0.58
CA GLU A 217 2.11 -14.40 -1.60
C GLU A 217 2.55 -13.67 -2.88
N VAL A 218 2.03 -14.12 -4.03
CA VAL A 218 2.30 -13.55 -5.35
C VAL A 218 1.01 -13.12 -6.04
N SER A 219 1.13 -12.21 -7.00
CA SER A 219 0.00 -11.57 -7.66
C SER A 219 -0.61 -12.43 -8.77
N TRP A 220 -1.94 -12.58 -8.68
CA TRP A 220 -2.81 -13.20 -9.66
C TRP A 220 -3.82 -12.17 -10.16
N CYS A 221 -3.68 -11.73 -11.40
CA CYS A 221 -4.57 -10.75 -12.00
C CYS A 221 -5.65 -11.41 -12.86
N VAL A 222 -6.81 -10.76 -12.94
CA VAL A 222 -7.84 -11.09 -13.93
C VAL A 222 -7.28 -10.95 -15.34
N LYS A 223 -6.46 -9.93 -15.59
CA LYS A 223 -6.01 -9.56 -16.92
C LYS A 223 -4.49 -9.65 -17.06
N GLU A 224 -4.04 -9.96 -18.28
CA GLU A 224 -2.64 -9.80 -18.68
C GLU A 224 -2.20 -8.33 -18.72
N GLY A 225 -0.89 -8.10 -18.78
CA GLY A 225 -0.28 -6.77 -18.98
C GLY A 225 0.46 -6.22 -17.77
N HIS A 226 0.39 -6.94 -16.65
CA HIS A 226 0.95 -6.53 -15.36
C HIS A 226 2.22 -7.29 -14.95
N GLY A 227 2.70 -8.22 -15.79
CA GLY A 227 3.84 -9.09 -15.43
C GLY A 227 3.50 -10.18 -14.42
N THR A 228 2.23 -10.31 -14.05
CA THR A 228 1.70 -11.18 -13.00
C THR A 228 1.24 -12.54 -13.53
N ARG A 229 0.78 -13.41 -12.64
CA ARG A 229 0.02 -14.60 -13.03
C ARG A 229 -1.38 -14.18 -13.46
N VAL A 230 -1.99 -14.93 -14.38
CA VAL A 230 -3.39 -14.69 -14.79
C VAL A 230 -4.27 -15.74 -14.15
N MET A 231 -5.36 -15.31 -13.52
CA MET A 231 -6.33 -16.24 -12.93
C MET A 231 -6.90 -17.16 -14.01
N PRO A 232 -6.89 -18.50 -13.80
CA PRO A 232 -7.54 -19.43 -14.70
C PRO A 232 -9.05 -19.15 -14.86
N GLU A 233 -9.63 -19.60 -15.97
CA GLU A 233 -11.06 -19.46 -16.20
C GLU A 233 -11.88 -20.17 -15.12
N GLY A 234 -12.94 -19.49 -14.67
CA GLY A 234 -13.81 -19.96 -13.59
C GLY A 234 -13.15 -19.97 -12.21
N THR A 235 -12.03 -19.26 -12.01
CA THR A 235 -11.56 -18.92 -10.65
C THR A 235 -12.55 -18.02 -9.95
N LEU A 236 -13.15 -17.06 -10.66
CA LEU A 236 -14.13 -16.13 -10.11
C LEU A 236 -15.54 -16.57 -10.52
N THR A 237 -16.46 -16.62 -9.56
CA THR A 237 -17.87 -16.95 -9.77
C THR A 237 -18.80 -15.76 -9.52
N GLY A 238 -18.34 -14.76 -8.76
CA GLY A 238 -18.99 -13.46 -8.61
C GLY A 238 -17.99 -12.40 -8.15
N VAL A 239 -18.15 -11.17 -8.64
CA VAL A 239 -17.33 -10.01 -8.27
C VAL A 239 -18.18 -8.76 -8.19
N HIS A 240 -18.06 -8.07 -7.07
CA HIS A 240 -18.66 -6.78 -6.82
C HIS A 240 -17.57 -5.75 -6.59
N TRP A 241 -17.46 -4.78 -7.50
CA TRP A 241 -16.56 -3.65 -7.39
C TRP A 241 -17.31 -2.41 -6.94
N VAL A 242 -16.75 -1.68 -5.98
CA VAL A 242 -17.21 -0.35 -5.60
C VAL A 242 -16.09 0.67 -5.65
N THR A 243 -16.44 1.86 -6.11
CA THR A 243 -15.65 3.07 -5.94
C THR A 243 -16.36 4.02 -5.02
N THR A 244 -15.69 4.42 -3.94
CA THR A 244 -16.18 5.42 -3.01
C THR A 244 -15.37 6.71 -3.14
N LYS A 245 -15.61 7.64 -2.23
CA LYS A 245 -14.81 8.87 -2.15
C LYS A 245 -13.38 8.60 -1.67
N ASP A 246 -13.21 7.67 -0.73
CA ASP A 246 -11.95 7.48 -0.01
C ASP A 246 -11.31 6.10 -0.23
N TYR A 247 -11.95 5.19 -0.96
CA TYR A 247 -11.36 3.88 -1.29
C TYR A 247 -11.96 3.22 -2.54
N VAL A 248 -11.24 2.24 -3.07
CA VAL A 248 -11.79 1.21 -3.95
C VAL A 248 -11.92 -0.09 -3.17
N GLN A 249 -12.92 -0.89 -3.51
CA GLN A 249 -13.07 -2.22 -2.94
C GLN A 249 -13.59 -3.20 -3.97
N VAL A 250 -13.04 -4.41 -3.93
CA VAL A 250 -13.50 -5.56 -4.69
C VAL A 250 -13.80 -6.71 -3.74
N THR A 251 -14.99 -7.29 -3.87
CA THR A 251 -15.44 -8.45 -3.09
C THR A 251 -15.94 -9.52 -4.02
N GLY A 252 -15.87 -10.79 -3.63
CA GLY A 252 -16.37 -11.84 -4.49
C GLY A 252 -16.22 -13.26 -3.99
N MET A 253 -16.73 -14.16 -4.82
CA MET A 253 -16.75 -15.60 -4.61
C MET A 253 -16.01 -16.30 -5.75
N GLY A 254 -15.50 -17.50 -5.47
CA GLY A 254 -14.73 -18.25 -6.46
C GLY A 254 -14.29 -19.65 -6.03
N ASP A 255 -13.43 -20.23 -6.85
CA ASP A 255 -12.64 -21.42 -6.57
C ASP A 255 -11.15 -21.02 -6.56
N PHE A 256 -10.67 -20.59 -5.41
CA PHE A 256 -9.31 -20.09 -5.25
C PHE A 256 -8.27 -21.21 -5.12
N THR A 257 -8.70 -22.48 -5.09
CA THR A 257 -7.77 -23.61 -5.27
C THR A 257 -7.08 -23.57 -6.63
N LYS A 258 -7.70 -22.92 -7.63
CA LYS A 258 -7.13 -22.68 -8.96
C LYS A 258 -5.98 -21.67 -8.96
N ILE A 259 -5.84 -20.87 -7.91
CA ILE A 259 -4.73 -19.93 -7.72
C ILE A 259 -3.89 -20.32 -6.50
N ASN A 260 -3.76 -21.63 -6.27
CA ASN A 260 -2.91 -22.28 -5.28
C ASN A 260 -3.39 -22.28 -3.82
N VAL A 261 -4.51 -21.64 -3.50
CA VAL A 261 -5.06 -21.69 -2.13
C VAL A 261 -5.39 -23.13 -1.75
N LYS A 262 -5.06 -23.52 -0.52
CA LYS A 262 -5.32 -24.86 -0.01
C LYS A 262 -6.82 -25.13 0.08
N LYS A 263 -7.22 -26.32 -0.36
CA LYS A 263 -8.58 -26.82 -0.18
C LYS A 263 -8.93 -26.92 1.32
N GLY A 264 -10.08 -26.39 1.71
CA GLY A 264 -10.57 -26.32 3.08
C GLY A 264 -9.97 -25.18 3.90
N ASP A 265 -9.24 -24.25 3.27
CA ASP A 265 -8.73 -23.06 3.95
C ASP A 265 -9.85 -22.04 4.18
N TYR A 266 -9.97 -21.58 5.43
CA TYR A 266 -10.95 -20.57 5.86
C TYR A 266 -10.46 -19.14 5.62
N GLY A 267 -9.20 -18.98 5.21
CA GLY A 267 -8.59 -17.73 4.81
C GLY A 267 -7.69 -17.09 5.87
N GLY A 268 -7.10 -15.97 5.48
CA GLY A 268 -6.25 -15.13 6.33
C GLY A 268 -6.31 -13.68 5.86
N GLU A 269 -5.76 -12.80 6.68
CA GLU A 269 -5.62 -11.37 6.39
C GLU A 269 -4.26 -11.09 5.75
N LEU A 270 -4.25 -10.17 4.79
CA LEU A 270 -3.06 -9.59 4.19
C LEU A 270 -3.17 -8.07 4.29
N ASP A 271 -2.08 -7.40 4.67
CA ASP A 271 -2.05 -5.98 4.99
C ASP A 271 -0.63 -5.37 4.81
N PRO A 272 -0.50 -4.03 4.74
CA PRO A 272 0.79 -3.35 4.53
C PRO A 272 1.68 -3.27 5.78
N HIS A 273 1.19 -3.66 6.97
CA HIS A 273 1.78 -3.33 8.27
C HIS A 273 1.86 -4.55 9.21
N GLY A 274 2.25 -5.71 8.68
CA GLY A 274 2.39 -6.97 9.41
C GLY A 274 3.21 -6.88 10.72
N ALA A 275 3.24 -7.97 11.49
CA ALA A 275 3.70 -7.95 12.89
C ALA A 275 5.11 -7.37 13.14
N ASP A 276 6.01 -7.43 12.16
CA ASP A 276 7.38 -6.89 12.22
C ASP A 276 7.55 -5.52 11.54
N GLY A 277 6.44 -4.91 11.08
CA GLY A 277 6.39 -3.64 10.36
C GLY A 277 6.63 -3.74 8.86
N ASN A 278 6.90 -4.94 8.32
CA ASN A 278 6.87 -5.22 6.88
C ASN A 278 5.44 -5.61 6.47
N GLY A 279 5.11 -5.48 5.18
CA GLY A 279 3.85 -5.99 4.66
C GLY A 279 3.72 -7.52 4.75
N ASN A 280 2.49 -8.00 4.68
CA ASN A 280 2.13 -9.39 4.44
C ASN A 280 1.24 -9.42 3.17
N PRO A 281 1.80 -9.70 1.97
CA PRO A 281 3.15 -10.19 1.74
C PRO A 281 4.24 -9.13 1.87
N ILE A 282 5.44 -9.58 2.24
CA ILE A 282 6.61 -8.72 2.28
C ILE A 282 6.88 -8.25 0.85
N GLY A 283 7.01 -6.94 0.67
CA GLY A 283 7.17 -6.28 -0.61
C GLY A 283 5.89 -6.16 -1.44
N GLY A 284 4.71 -6.42 -0.84
CA GLY A 284 3.43 -6.24 -1.49
C GLY A 284 3.13 -4.77 -1.75
N LEU A 285 3.02 -4.38 -3.03
CA LEU A 285 2.65 -3.02 -3.43
C LEU A 285 1.29 -3.02 -4.12
N VAL A 286 0.43 -2.05 -3.79
CA VAL A 286 -0.88 -1.88 -4.42
C VAL A 286 -0.90 -0.62 -5.27
N PHE A 287 -1.31 -0.76 -6.52
CA PHE A 287 -1.47 0.36 -7.45
C PHE A 287 -2.91 0.46 -7.96
N GLY A 288 -3.32 1.67 -8.33
CA GLY A 288 -4.59 1.86 -9.05
C GLY A 288 -4.67 3.19 -9.77
N ASN A 289 -5.74 3.35 -10.55
CA ASN A 289 -5.97 4.53 -11.39
C ASN A 289 -7.15 5.41 -10.97
N THR A 290 -7.87 5.02 -9.90
CA THR A 290 -9.14 5.65 -9.52
C THR A 290 -8.95 7.06 -8.95
N PHE A 291 -7.97 7.24 -8.06
CA PHE A 291 -7.76 8.51 -7.36
C PHE A 291 -6.65 9.37 -7.98
N SER A 292 -5.70 8.74 -8.67
CA SER A 292 -4.73 9.35 -9.57
C SER A 292 -4.16 8.26 -10.48
N SER A 293 -3.59 8.61 -11.63
CA SER A 293 -3.01 7.62 -12.54
C SER A 293 -1.81 6.92 -11.88
N ASN A 294 -1.84 5.58 -11.88
CA ASN A 294 -0.82 4.69 -11.30
C ASN A 294 -0.43 5.06 -9.86
N LEU A 295 -1.41 5.48 -9.07
CA LEU A 295 -1.22 5.82 -7.67
C LEU A 295 -0.89 4.57 -6.88
N GLN A 296 0.14 4.63 -6.03
CA GLN A 296 0.37 3.63 -5.00
C GLN A 296 -0.58 3.88 -3.83
N TYR A 297 -1.32 2.84 -3.41
CA TYR A 297 -2.13 2.86 -2.19
C TYR A 297 -1.32 2.26 -1.04
N HIS A 298 -1.15 3.02 0.03
CA HIS A 298 -0.34 2.64 1.19
C HIS A 298 -1.13 2.00 2.31
N GLU A 299 -2.43 2.30 2.38
CA GLU A 299 -3.35 1.70 3.33
C GLU A 299 -4.30 0.79 2.56
N TRP A 300 -4.24 -0.49 2.86
CA TRP A 300 -5.06 -1.51 2.22
C TRP A 300 -5.25 -2.70 3.16
N THR A 301 -6.28 -3.48 2.91
CA THR A 301 -6.53 -4.73 3.62
C THR A 301 -7.13 -5.70 2.63
N SER A 302 -6.74 -6.97 2.70
CA SER A 302 -7.37 -8.01 1.90
C SER A 302 -7.50 -9.30 2.67
N PHE A 303 -8.54 -10.06 2.36
CA PHE A 303 -8.72 -11.41 2.86
C PHE A 303 -9.00 -12.32 1.68
N ILE A 304 -8.49 -13.54 1.76
CA ILE A 304 -8.76 -14.58 0.78
C ILE A 304 -8.84 -15.92 1.48
N SER A 305 -9.81 -16.73 1.08
CA SER A 305 -10.02 -18.11 1.53
C SER A 305 -10.12 -19.03 0.31
N GLU A 306 -10.45 -20.31 0.49
CA GLU A 306 -10.73 -21.21 -0.65
C GLU A 306 -11.85 -20.67 -1.56
N LYS A 307 -12.82 -19.93 -1.01
CA LYS A 307 -14.10 -19.63 -1.70
C LYS A 307 -14.48 -18.16 -1.78
N GLN A 308 -13.92 -17.31 -0.94
CA GLN A 308 -14.29 -15.91 -0.79
C GLN A 308 -13.05 -15.04 -0.74
N PHE A 309 -13.14 -13.84 -1.30
CA PHE A 309 -12.15 -12.79 -1.14
C PHE A 309 -12.79 -11.42 -0.99
N CYS A 310 -12.03 -10.50 -0.42
CA CYS A 310 -12.33 -9.09 -0.35
C CYS A 310 -11.02 -8.31 -0.28
N PHE A 311 -10.96 -7.17 -0.94
CA PHE A 311 -9.78 -6.33 -0.99
C PHE A 311 -10.21 -4.88 -1.09
N ARG A 312 -9.80 -4.07 -0.12
CA ARG A 312 -9.99 -2.62 -0.09
C ARG A 312 -8.65 -1.91 -0.12
N ALA A 313 -8.55 -0.83 -0.89
CA ALA A 313 -7.40 0.07 -0.89
C ALA A 313 -7.86 1.52 -0.71
N CYS A 314 -7.28 2.20 0.27
CA CYS A 314 -7.77 3.45 0.83
C CYS A 314 -6.83 4.63 0.57
N THR A 315 -7.41 5.82 0.55
CA THR A 315 -6.71 7.10 0.42
C THR A 315 -7.36 8.17 1.30
N GLY A 316 -6.76 9.36 1.35
CA GLY A 316 -7.29 10.49 2.10
C GLY A 316 -6.99 10.45 3.60
N ASP A 317 -7.62 11.39 4.32
CA ASP A 317 -7.40 11.61 5.75
C ASP A 317 -7.66 10.37 6.63
N ASN A 318 -8.60 9.53 6.20
CA ASN A 318 -9.08 8.38 6.98
C ASN A 318 -8.58 7.05 6.40
N ALA A 319 -7.55 7.05 5.55
CA ALA A 319 -7.11 5.85 4.83
C ALA A 319 -6.88 4.65 5.76
N LYS A 320 -6.12 4.84 6.84
CA LYS A 320 -5.86 3.83 7.88
C LYS A 320 -7.12 3.33 8.58
N GLN A 321 -8.08 4.22 8.83
CA GLN A 321 -9.33 3.86 9.49
C GLN A 321 -10.27 3.10 8.53
N ASN A 322 -10.28 3.45 7.25
CA ASN A 322 -11.10 2.81 6.23
C ASN A 322 -10.56 1.42 5.85
N CYS A 323 -9.24 1.21 5.95
CA CYS A 323 -8.52 -0.03 5.71
C CYS A 323 -7.88 -0.54 7.01
N GLY A 324 -8.69 -0.72 8.05
CA GLY A 324 -8.22 -1.23 9.33
C GLY A 324 -7.84 -2.71 9.24
N HIS A 325 -6.77 -3.08 9.93
CA HIS A 325 -6.11 -4.38 9.74
C HIS A 325 -5.74 -5.05 11.09
N ILE A 326 -6.67 -5.01 12.05
CA ILE A 326 -6.48 -5.56 13.41
C ILE A 326 -7.55 -6.59 13.79
N TRP A 327 -8.32 -7.07 12.80
CA TRP A 327 -9.48 -7.94 12.98
C TRP A 327 -9.40 -9.15 12.05
N ASP A 328 -8.23 -9.78 12.09
CA ASP A 328 -7.75 -10.81 11.16
C ASP A 328 -8.67 -12.05 11.16
N GLU A 329 -9.22 -12.41 12.33
CA GLU A 329 -10.09 -13.57 12.51
C GLU A 329 -11.54 -13.35 12.03
N MET A 330 -11.93 -12.12 11.67
CA MET A 330 -13.32 -11.78 11.36
C MET A 330 -13.73 -12.03 9.90
N GLY A 331 -12.75 -12.03 8.99
CA GLY A 331 -12.96 -12.31 7.56
C GLY A 331 -13.77 -11.25 6.81
N CYS A 332 -14.12 -11.57 5.56
CA CYS A 332 -14.65 -10.62 4.60
C CYS A 332 -16.01 -10.01 4.96
N ASP A 333 -16.98 -10.85 5.33
CA ASP A 333 -18.36 -10.38 5.58
C ASP A 333 -18.44 -9.38 6.74
N TRP A 334 -17.50 -9.45 7.68
CA TRP A 334 -17.46 -8.56 8.83
C TRP A 334 -16.60 -7.32 8.60
N ASN A 335 -15.39 -7.51 8.05
CA ASN A 335 -14.45 -6.40 7.81
C ASN A 335 -14.88 -5.54 6.62
N MET A 336 -15.38 -6.15 5.54
CA MET A 336 -15.81 -5.45 4.31
C MET A 336 -17.22 -5.87 3.90
N PRO A 337 -18.27 -5.44 4.64
CA PRO A 337 -19.64 -5.76 4.30
C PRO A 337 -19.98 -5.26 2.88
N ALA A 338 -20.38 -6.18 2.00
CA ALA A 338 -20.66 -5.89 0.59
C ALA A 338 -21.54 -6.99 -0.03
N SER A 339 -21.77 -6.91 -1.35
CA SER A 339 -22.30 -8.05 -2.10
C SER A 339 -21.19 -9.09 -2.34
N TYR A 340 -21.52 -10.36 -2.10
CA TYR A 340 -20.70 -11.54 -2.40
C TYR A 340 -21.52 -12.54 -3.25
N GLU A 341 -22.41 -12.04 -4.11
CA GLU A 341 -23.34 -12.88 -4.85
C GLU A 341 -22.66 -13.62 -6.01
N ASP A 342 -22.82 -14.95 -6.05
CA ASP A 342 -22.44 -15.77 -7.21
C ASP A 342 -23.24 -15.38 -8.46
N GLY A 343 -22.59 -15.48 -9.62
CA GLY A 343 -23.16 -15.16 -10.92
C GLY A 343 -23.31 -13.66 -11.19
N LYS A 344 -22.90 -12.81 -10.26
CA LYS A 344 -22.97 -11.36 -10.38
C LYS A 344 -21.59 -10.77 -10.60
N PHE A 345 -21.44 -10.01 -11.67
CA PHE A 345 -20.22 -9.26 -11.97
C PHE A 345 -20.62 -7.81 -12.22
N GLU A 346 -20.17 -6.88 -11.38
CA GLU A 346 -20.58 -5.48 -11.52
C GLU A 346 -19.58 -4.49 -10.96
N SER A 347 -19.64 -3.27 -11.49
CA SER A 347 -18.96 -2.09 -10.94
C SER A 347 -19.97 -1.05 -10.55
N CYS A 348 -19.88 -0.56 -9.32
CA CYS A 348 -20.80 0.42 -8.75
C CYS A 348 -20.05 1.63 -8.19
N LYS A 349 -20.79 2.72 -7.97
CA LYS A 349 -20.43 3.74 -6.98
C LYS A 349 -21.01 3.35 -5.62
N ALA A 350 -20.38 3.77 -4.54
CA ALA A 350 -20.92 3.56 -3.20
C ALA A 350 -20.52 4.70 -2.26
N ASP A 351 -21.29 4.86 -1.18
CA ASP A 351 -20.85 5.61 -0.02
C ASP A 351 -19.70 4.85 0.69
N ASN A 352 -18.93 5.55 1.52
CA ASN A 352 -18.02 4.85 2.42
C ASN A 352 -18.82 4.03 3.45
N ASP A 353 -18.31 2.84 3.76
CA ASP A 353 -18.77 2.05 4.88
C ASP A 353 -18.48 2.76 6.22
N LEU A 354 -19.19 2.30 7.24
CA LEU A 354 -18.77 2.59 8.61
C LEU A 354 -17.38 1.98 8.85
N PRO A 355 -16.47 2.69 9.53
CA PRO A 355 -15.14 2.17 9.82
C PRO A 355 -15.16 0.81 10.50
N MET A 356 -14.33 -0.11 10.02
CA MET A 356 -14.14 -1.44 10.59
C MET A 356 -13.98 -1.37 12.11
N GLY A 357 -14.74 -2.19 12.83
CA GLY A 357 -14.63 -2.32 14.28
C GLY A 357 -14.93 -1.08 15.12
N ILE A 358 -15.54 -0.02 14.57
CA ILE A 358 -15.91 1.18 15.33
C ILE A 358 -17.41 1.23 15.58
N TYR A 359 -17.79 1.03 16.85
CA TYR A 359 -19.18 1.04 17.28
C TYR A 359 -19.40 2.15 18.30
N ASN A 360 -20.36 3.05 18.02
CA ASN A 360 -20.68 4.21 18.88
C ASN A 360 -19.44 5.07 19.22
N GLY A 361 -18.53 5.25 18.26
CA GLY A 361 -17.31 6.03 18.41
C GLY A 361 -16.21 5.34 19.23
N LYS A 362 -16.32 4.04 19.50
CA LYS A 362 -15.31 3.25 20.21
C LYS A 362 -14.82 2.09 19.34
N THR A 363 -13.51 1.89 19.34
CA THR A 363 -12.88 0.71 18.74
C THR A 363 -13.18 -0.52 19.57
N TRP A 364 -13.71 -1.56 18.92
CA TRP A 364 -13.79 -2.90 19.51
C TRP A 364 -12.45 -3.60 19.33
N LEU A 365 -11.79 -3.98 20.42
CA LEU A 365 -10.40 -4.47 20.40
C LEU A 365 -10.29 -6.00 20.23
N GLY A 366 -11.37 -6.69 19.87
CA GLY A 366 -11.33 -8.15 19.77
C GLY A 366 -11.12 -8.89 21.09
N ASP A 367 -11.25 -8.21 22.24
CA ASP A 367 -11.06 -8.88 23.52
C ASP A 367 -12.17 -9.91 23.76
N LYS A 368 -11.79 -11.11 24.21
CA LYS A 368 -12.72 -12.23 24.45
C LYS A 368 -13.66 -11.98 25.63
N THR A 369 -13.60 -10.80 26.26
CA THR A 369 -14.43 -10.43 27.41
C THR A 369 -15.72 -9.76 26.99
N GLN A 370 -15.79 -9.23 25.76
CA GLN A 370 -17.00 -8.69 25.16
C GLN A 370 -17.50 -9.57 24.01
N PRO A 371 -18.83 -9.69 23.83
CA PRO A 371 -19.36 -10.39 22.68
C PRO A 371 -18.92 -9.69 21.39
N THR A 372 -18.54 -10.48 20.39
CA THR A 372 -18.25 -9.98 19.05
C THR A 372 -19.49 -9.28 18.50
N PRO A 373 -19.41 -8.00 18.13
CA PRO A 373 -20.54 -7.30 17.54
C PRO A 373 -20.84 -7.84 16.13
N SER A 374 -22.09 -7.68 15.69
CA SER A 374 -22.45 -7.97 14.30
C SER A 374 -21.70 -7.04 13.34
N ALA A 375 -21.43 -7.53 12.12
CA ALA A 375 -20.89 -6.73 11.03
C ALA A 375 -21.68 -5.42 10.85
N HIS A 376 -20.99 -4.38 10.36
CA HIS A 376 -21.67 -3.15 9.95
C HIS A 376 -22.63 -3.42 8.78
N PRO A 377 -23.71 -2.63 8.64
CA PRO A 377 -24.54 -2.70 7.46
C PRO A 377 -23.73 -2.31 6.21
N VAL A 378 -24.03 -2.97 5.09
CA VAL A 378 -23.46 -2.65 3.78
C VAL A 378 -23.82 -1.21 3.41
N ALA A 379 -22.83 -0.41 3.00
CA ALA A 379 -23.10 0.93 2.50
C ALA A 379 -23.97 0.90 1.22
N PRO A 380 -24.84 1.91 1.01
CA PRO A 380 -25.61 2.02 -0.22
C PRO A 380 -24.71 2.09 -1.46
N SER A 381 -25.00 1.24 -2.45
CA SER A 381 -24.40 1.29 -3.78
C SER A 381 -25.37 1.86 -4.82
N SER A 382 -24.81 2.45 -5.88
CA SER A 382 -25.54 3.10 -6.96
C SER A 382 -24.76 3.01 -8.26
N GLU A 383 -25.41 3.38 -9.38
CA GLU A 383 -24.78 3.39 -10.71
C GLU A 383 -24.11 2.06 -11.10
N CYS A 384 -24.68 0.94 -10.63
CA CYS A 384 -24.13 -0.39 -10.88
C CYS A 384 -24.23 -0.78 -12.35
N VAL A 385 -23.10 -1.11 -12.95
CA VAL A 385 -22.97 -1.60 -14.32
C VAL A 385 -22.60 -3.08 -14.28
N ALA A 386 -23.53 -3.92 -14.73
CA ALA A 386 -23.28 -5.35 -14.86
C ALA A 386 -22.29 -5.64 -15.99
N GLN A 387 -21.40 -6.59 -15.76
CA GLN A 387 -20.48 -7.16 -16.75
C GLN A 387 -20.93 -8.58 -17.13
N PRO A 388 -20.98 -8.92 -18.43
CA PRO A 388 -21.52 -10.20 -18.86
C PRO A 388 -20.68 -11.39 -18.39
N THR A 389 -19.34 -11.24 -18.34
CA THR A 389 -18.40 -12.20 -17.76
C THR A 389 -17.08 -11.50 -17.43
N ILE A 390 -16.35 -12.00 -16.44
CA ILE A 390 -14.93 -11.71 -16.24
C ILE A 390 -14.14 -12.92 -16.78
N THR A 391 -13.50 -12.77 -17.94
CA THR A 391 -12.65 -13.84 -18.49
C THR A 391 -11.18 -13.48 -18.31
N GLY A 392 -10.42 -14.37 -17.67
CA GLY A 392 -8.97 -14.34 -17.72
C GLY A 392 -8.48 -14.67 -19.12
N GLY A 393 -8.12 -13.66 -19.91
CA GLY A 393 -7.67 -13.88 -21.28
C GLY A 393 -7.04 -12.64 -21.92
N SER A 394 -6.04 -12.88 -22.76
CA SER A 394 -5.36 -11.86 -23.56
C SER A 394 -6.37 -11.07 -24.38
N VAL A 395 -6.12 -9.76 -24.56
CA VAL A 395 -6.90 -8.92 -25.48
C VAL A 395 -6.93 -9.61 -26.85
N LYS A 396 -8.07 -10.21 -27.24
CA LYS A 396 -8.35 -10.36 -28.67
C LYS A 396 -8.38 -8.93 -29.18
N ARG A 397 -7.32 -8.53 -29.92
CA ARG A 397 -7.28 -7.27 -30.67
C ARG A 397 -8.66 -7.06 -31.26
N ASP A 398 -9.38 -6.05 -30.79
CA ASP A 398 -10.65 -5.70 -31.38
C ASP A 398 -10.36 -5.07 -32.75
N LEU A 399 -10.33 -5.93 -33.77
CA LEU A 399 -10.16 -5.53 -35.17
C LEU A 399 -11.35 -4.71 -35.69
N SER A 400 -12.38 -4.44 -34.87
CA SER A 400 -13.49 -3.56 -35.22
C SER A 400 -13.03 -2.11 -35.45
N LEU A 401 -12.08 -1.62 -34.65
CA LEU A 401 -11.50 -0.27 -34.79
C LEU A 401 -10.67 -0.13 -36.08
N GLU A 402 -9.88 -1.14 -36.46
CA GLU A 402 -9.16 -1.13 -37.75
C GLU A 402 -10.10 -1.20 -38.96
N LYS A 403 -11.25 -1.89 -38.84
CA LYS A 403 -12.28 -1.90 -39.89
C LYS A 403 -12.98 -0.55 -40.04
N MET A 404 -13.19 0.18 -38.96
CA MET A 404 -13.75 1.54 -39.02
C MET A 404 -12.77 2.53 -39.65
N VAL A 405 -11.47 2.45 -39.32
CA VAL A 405 -10.44 3.31 -39.91
C VAL A 405 -10.27 3.07 -41.43
N LYS A 406 -10.42 1.82 -41.89
CA LYS A 406 -10.36 1.51 -43.33
C LYS A 406 -11.58 1.98 -44.14
N MET A 407 -12.75 2.19 -43.52
CA MET A 407 -13.93 2.73 -44.21
C MET A 407 -13.91 4.26 -44.36
N VAL A 408 -13.12 4.97 -43.56
CA VAL A 408 -13.07 6.45 -43.57
C VAL A 408 -12.00 7.01 -44.52
N ASN A 409 -11.11 6.17 -45.06
CA ASN A 409 -10.07 6.60 -46.01
C ASN A 409 -10.32 6.01 -47.42
N PRO A 410 -11.17 6.62 -48.27
CA PRO A 410 -11.04 6.42 -49.70
C PRO A 410 -9.71 7.05 -50.12
N ALA A 411 -8.87 6.23 -50.76
CA ALA A 411 -7.54 6.59 -51.24
C ALA A 411 -7.49 8.00 -51.85
N MET A 412 -6.67 8.88 -51.29
CA MET A 412 -6.34 10.16 -51.94
C MET A 412 -5.62 9.87 -53.25
N PRO A 413 -6.01 10.50 -54.38
CA PRO A 413 -5.30 10.32 -55.64
C PRO A 413 -3.88 10.85 -55.52
N THR A 414 -2.91 10.07 -56.00
CA THR A 414 -1.53 10.49 -56.15
C THR A 414 -1.43 11.70 -57.09
N PRO A 415 -0.70 12.78 -56.73
CA PRO A 415 -0.52 13.91 -57.62
C PRO A 415 0.41 13.51 -58.79
N PRO A 416 0.19 14.06 -60.00
CA PRO A 416 0.97 13.70 -61.17
C PRO A 416 2.42 14.22 -61.05
N PRO A 417 3.39 13.53 -61.66
CA PRO A 417 4.79 13.93 -61.59
C PRO A 417 5.00 15.25 -62.33
N THR A 418 5.60 16.22 -61.63
CA THR A 418 6.03 17.49 -62.21
C THR A 418 7.12 17.25 -63.25
N ARG A 419 6.91 17.74 -64.47
CA ARG A 419 7.95 17.81 -65.51
C ARG A 419 8.69 19.15 -65.41
N ARG A 420 10.02 19.02 -65.49
CA ARG A 420 11.11 20.00 -65.61
C ARG A 420 11.68 20.53 -64.29
#